data_AF-A0A9Q0YYP6-F1
#
_entry.id   AF-A0A9Q0YYP6-F1
#
_cell.length_a   1.000
_cell.length_b   1.000
_cell.length_c   1.000
_cell.angle_alpha   90.00
_cell.angle_beta   90.00
_cell.angle_gamma   90.00
#
_symmetry.space_group_name_H-M   'P 1'
#
loop_
_entity.id
_entity.type
_entity.pdbx_description
1 polymer ?
#
loop_
_entity_poly.entity_id
_entity_poly.type
_entity_poly.pdbx_seq_one_letter_code
_entity_poly.pdbx_strand_id
1 'polypeptide(L)'
;MLAQLGRGHFDTAYDADSVDFRMQRLFTTASSIILANITVDDLECQDSLELLPFCIPDLSCGCPLIVSGRCSGNFPESVKLSGVLADMRKFTIDIKAPEAKDLPSDSVVARRQIDLLTASAWLSGSKELEQKVAKMSIQAGVPSEYTLMVLHRTLSEEKASETILLQDVLNKITPLKKKNMQTTIMLGNLGVGFGNWRATAENIPPGSEETKPTEMLFNAASNCCSRVVDRCCCMCFIQTCSHMNNQCAILLSQLCAALACFECINCCFELCECG
;
A
#
# COMPACT_ATOMS: atom_id res chain seq x y z
N MET A 1 -4.63 -1.23 -3.21
CA MET A 1 -5.22 -2.57 -3.39
C MET A 1 -4.21 -3.60 -3.90
N LEU A 2 -3.58 -3.43 -5.08
CA LEU A 2 -2.63 -4.44 -5.61
C LEU A 2 -1.49 -4.83 -4.67
N ALA A 3 -0.94 -3.86 -3.92
CA ALA A 3 0.16 -4.12 -3.00
C ALA A 3 -0.16 -5.26 -2.01
N GLN A 4 -1.44 -5.43 -1.63
CA GLN A 4 -1.88 -6.48 -0.70
C GLN A 4 -1.71 -7.89 -1.26
N LEU A 5 -1.71 -8.07 -2.60
CA LEU A 5 -1.43 -9.38 -3.22
C LEU A 5 0.01 -9.85 -2.93
N GLY A 6 0.94 -8.91 -2.79
CA GLY A 6 2.36 -9.15 -2.53
C GLY A 6 2.83 -8.83 -1.11
N ARG A 7 1.93 -8.77 -0.11
CA ARG A 7 2.23 -8.32 1.28
C ARG A 7 2.72 -6.88 1.40
N GLY A 8 2.60 -6.09 0.33
CA GLY A 8 3.03 -4.70 0.28
C GLY A 8 2.02 -3.72 0.90
N HIS A 9 2.52 -2.54 1.23
CA HIS A 9 1.74 -1.41 1.71
C HIS A 9 1.39 -0.46 0.56
N PHE A 10 0.27 0.26 0.69
CA PHE A 10 -0.09 1.33 -0.23
C PHE A 10 -0.73 2.47 0.54
N ASP A 11 -0.67 3.66 -0.04
CA ASP A 11 -1.34 4.86 0.46
C ASP A 11 -2.01 5.59 -0.71
N THR A 12 -2.86 6.57 -0.42
CA THR A 12 -3.55 7.38 -1.41
C THR A 12 -3.32 8.87 -1.13
N ALA A 13 -3.01 9.61 -2.21
CA ALA A 13 -2.89 11.06 -2.22
C ALA A 13 -3.96 11.61 -3.18
N TYR A 14 -4.83 12.51 -2.69
CA TYR A 14 -5.94 13.08 -3.48
C TYR A 14 -5.59 14.45 -4.05
N ASP A 15 -4.59 15.10 -3.47
CA ASP A 15 -4.02 16.37 -3.87
C ASP A 15 -2.50 16.23 -4.01
N ALA A 16 -1.91 17.01 -4.92
CA ALA A 16 -0.48 16.95 -5.22
C ALA A 16 0.39 17.29 -4.00
N ASP A 17 -0.09 18.21 -3.15
CA ASP A 17 0.64 18.68 -1.97
C ASP A 17 0.77 17.59 -0.90
N SER A 18 -0.17 16.64 -0.86
CA SER A 18 -0.14 15.51 0.07
C SER A 18 0.84 14.40 -0.32
N VAL A 19 1.36 14.39 -1.55
CA VAL A 19 2.19 13.27 -2.07
C VAL A 19 3.45 13.08 -1.24
N ASP A 20 4.17 14.16 -0.92
CA ASP A 20 5.43 14.08 -0.15
C ASP A 20 5.19 13.49 1.25
N PHE A 21 4.22 14.03 1.98
CA PHE A 21 3.84 13.53 3.30
C PHE A 21 3.40 12.05 3.26
N ARG A 22 2.58 11.67 2.27
CA ARG A 22 2.11 10.29 2.10
C ARG A 22 3.25 9.34 1.77
N MET A 23 4.21 9.78 0.96
CA MET A 23 5.41 9.02 0.61
C MET A 23 6.32 8.81 1.83
N GLN A 24 6.59 9.88 2.59
CA GLN A 24 7.37 9.80 3.83
C GLN A 24 6.73 8.85 4.84
N ARG A 25 5.40 8.91 4.98
CA ARG A 25 4.65 7.99 5.84
C ARG A 25 4.80 6.54 5.37
N LEU A 26 4.67 6.28 4.07
CA LEU A 26 4.84 4.95 3.50
C LEU A 26 6.24 4.38 3.78
N PHE A 27 7.30 5.17 3.59
CA PHE A 27 8.67 4.77 3.91
C PHE A 27 8.89 4.54 5.40
N THR A 28 8.33 5.40 6.25
CA THR A 28 8.41 5.26 7.70
C THR A 28 7.74 3.96 8.16
N THR A 29 6.55 3.65 7.64
CA THR A 29 5.84 2.40 7.92
C THR A 29 6.64 1.19 7.43
N ALA A 30 7.16 1.21 6.20
CA ALA A 30 7.94 0.11 5.64
C ALA A 30 9.27 -0.12 6.39
N SER A 31 9.85 0.92 6.99
CA SER A 31 11.12 0.84 7.72
C SER A 31 10.96 0.53 9.21
N SER A 32 9.73 0.45 9.71
CA SER A 32 9.41 0.25 11.13
C SER A 32 8.73 -1.08 11.42
N ILE A 33 9.11 -2.13 10.68
CA ILE A 33 8.62 -3.49 10.90
C ILE A 33 9.05 -3.97 12.28
N ILE A 34 8.09 -4.40 13.10
CA ILE A 34 8.31 -4.95 14.44
C ILE A 34 8.13 -6.46 14.50
N LEU A 35 7.34 -7.04 13.58
CA LEU A 35 7.13 -8.48 13.48
C LEU A 35 6.87 -8.87 12.03
N ALA A 36 7.67 -9.81 11.51
CA ALA A 36 7.59 -10.28 10.14
C ALA A 36 7.05 -11.70 10.03
N ASN A 37 6.66 -12.12 8.82
CA ASN A 37 6.22 -13.48 8.50
C ASN A 37 5.10 -13.98 9.43
N ILE A 38 4.11 -13.11 9.62
CA ILE A 38 3.02 -13.38 10.55
C ILE A 38 2.17 -14.54 10.03
N THR A 39 1.91 -15.50 10.92
CA THR A 39 1.00 -16.63 10.70
C THR A 39 0.03 -16.74 11.85
N VAL A 40 -1.18 -17.19 11.53
CA VAL A 40 -2.17 -17.59 12.52
C VAL A 40 -2.13 -19.11 12.56
N ASP A 41 -1.86 -19.68 13.74
CA ASP A 41 -1.80 -21.13 13.89
C ASP A 41 -3.20 -21.73 13.63
N ASP A 42 -3.21 -22.99 13.18
CA ASP A 42 -4.39 -23.68 12.67
C ASP A 42 -5.55 -23.58 13.67
N LEU A 43 -6.56 -22.79 13.32
CA LEU A 43 -7.80 -22.78 14.09
C LEU A 43 -8.42 -24.16 13.91
N GLU A 44 -9.01 -24.73 14.95
CA GLU A 44 -9.78 -25.99 14.87
C GLU A 44 -11.10 -25.83 14.06
N CYS A 45 -11.09 -24.97 13.04
CA CYS A 45 -12.14 -24.76 12.06
C CYS A 45 -12.09 -25.90 11.04
N GLN A 46 -13.12 -26.75 10.99
CA GLN A 46 -13.24 -27.77 9.95
C GLN A 46 -13.13 -27.15 8.54
N ASP A 47 -12.20 -27.67 7.74
CA ASP A 47 -11.99 -27.61 6.27
C ASP A 47 -12.23 -26.27 5.50
N SER A 48 -12.69 -25.18 6.13
CA SER A 48 -13.12 -23.94 5.46
C SER A 48 -12.78 -22.67 6.25
N LEU A 49 -11.54 -22.56 6.69
CA LEU A 49 -11.00 -21.30 7.20
C LEU A 49 -10.68 -20.37 6.02
N GLU A 50 -11.44 -19.28 5.89
CA GLU A 50 -11.14 -18.18 4.96
C GLU A 50 -10.53 -17.03 5.76
N LEU A 51 -9.28 -16.65 5.49
CA LEU A 51 -8.62 -15.49 6.11
C LEU A 51 -8.27 -14.43 5.06
N LEU A 52 -8.51 -13.16 5.41
CA LEU A 52 -8.28 -12.00 4.59
C LEU A 52 -7.46 -10.97 5.38
N PRO A 53 -6.35 -10.45 4.83
CA PRO A 53 -5.76 -10.86 3.55
C PRO A 53 -5.19 -12.29 3.60
N PHE A 54 -5.23 -13.03 2.48
CA PHE A 54 -4.62 -14.38 2.39
C PHE A 54 -3.11 -14.34 2.69
N CYS A 55 -2.45 -13.27 2.24
CA CYS A 55 -1.06 -12.97 2.54
C CYS A 55 -1.01 -11.95 3.67
N ILE A 56 -0.92 -12.40 4.92
CA ILE A 56 -0.83 -11.51 6.08
C ILE A 56 0.44 -10.65 5.95
N PRO A 57 0.33 -9.31 5.93
CA PRO A 57 1.49 -8.43 5.85
C PRO A 57 2.24 -8.40 7.19
N ASP A 58 3.48 -7.92 7.13
CA ASP A 58 4.28 -7.69 8.34
C ASP A 58 3.64 -6.58 9.20
N LEU A 59 3.85 -6.66 10.51
CA LEU A 59 3.36 -5.67 11.46
C LEU A 59 4.40 -4.56 11.59
N SER A 60 3.99 -3.33 11.26
CA SER A 60 4.80 -2.12 11.46
C SER A 60 4.35 -1.31 12.67
N CYS A 61 5.28 -0.58 13.26
CA CYS A 61 5.01 0.32 14.38
C CYS A 61 3.96 1.38 14.00
N GLY A 62 2.97 1.60 14.86
CA GLY A 62 1.89 2.57 14.63
C GLY A 62 0.87 2.18 13.56
N CYS A 63 0.99 1.00 12.95
CA CYS A 63 0.07 0.52 11.92
C CYS A 63 -0.67 -0.74 12.41
N PRO A 64 -1.97 -0.67 12.70
CA PRO A 64 -2.71 -1.84 13.18
C PRO A 64 -2.84 -2.89 12.08
N LEU A 65 -2.53 -4.14 12.40
CA LEU A 65 -2.81 -5.29 11.55
C LEU A 65 -4.23 -5.78 11.78
N ILE A 66 -5.02 -5.84 10.71
CA ILE A 66 -6.39 -6.37 10.74
C ILE A 66 -6.45 -7.60 9.85
N VAL A 67 -6.75 -8.74 10.47
CA VAL A 67 -7.08 -9.99 9.79
C VAL A 67 -8.56 -10.27 10.02
N SER A 68 -9.28 -10.62 8.98
CA SER A 68 -10.71 -10.90 9.02
C SER A 68 -10.98 -12.21 8.31
N GLY A 69 -12.00 -12.94 8.70
CA GLY A 69 -12.21 -14.26 8.11
C GLY A 69 -13.51 -14.91 8.47
N ARG A 70 -13.74 -16.08 7.89
CA ARG A 70 -14.84 -16.98 8.19
C ARG A 70 -14.28 -18.33 8.61
N CYS A 71 -14.90 -18.88 9.63
CA CYS A 71 -14.58 -20.19 10.18
C CYS A 71 -15.90 -20.95 10.31
N SER A 72 -15.91 -22.21 9.89
CA SER A 72 -17.02 -23.13 10.15
C SER A 72 -16.78 -23.87 11.46
N GLY A 73 -17.82 -23.99 12.28
CA GLY A 73 -17.75 -24.65 13.59
C GLY A 73 -17.58 -23.67 14.75
N ASN A 74 -17.01 -24.18 15.85
CA ASN A 74 -16.81 -23.39 17.06
C ASN A 74 -15.52 -22.59 16.94
N PHE A 75 -15.59 -21.28 17.19
CA PHE A 75 -14.40 -20.44 17.25
C PHE A 75 -13.68 -20.68 18.59
N PRO A 76 -12.33 -20.87 18.60
CA PRO A 76 -11.60 -21.15 19.82
C PRO A 76 -11.56 -19.92 20.76
N GLU A 77 -11.46 -20.16 22.07
CA GLU A 77 -11.38 -19.09 23.09
C GLU A 77 -10.12 -18.21 22.93
N SER A 78 -9.06 -18.79 22.37
CA SER A 78 -7.82 -18.10 22.05
C SER A 78 -7.26 -18.53 20.71
N VAL A 79 -6.71 -17.57 19.98
CA VAL A 79 -6.01 -17.79 18.71
C VAL A 79 -4.54 -17.50 18.91
N LYS A 80 -3.69 -18.42 18.47
CA LYS A 80 -2.24 -18.26 18.55
C LYS A 80 -1.71 -17.59 17.29
N LEU A 81 -0.99 -16.49 17.48
CA LEU A 81 -0.33 -15.74 16.42
C LEU A 81 1.18 -15.93 16.56
N SER A 82 1.83 -16.27 15.46
CA SER A 82 3.28 -16.46 15.37
C SER A 82 3.90 -15.49 14.36
N GLY A 83 5.18 -15.17 14.55
CA GLY A 83 5.97 -14.35 13.62
C GLY A 83 7.45 -14.38 13.97
N VAL A 84 8.23 -13.54 13.30
CA VAL A 84 9.69 -13.44 13.45
C VAL A 84 10.07 -12.00 13.82
N LEU A 85 10.83 -11.85 14.91
CA LEU A 85 11.37 -10.57 15.37
C LEU A 85 12.62 -10.17 14.58
N ALA A 86 13.06 -8.92 14.72
CA ALA A 86 14.27 -8.41 14.07
C ALA A 86 15.56 -9.16 14.46
N ASP A 87 15.59 -9.79 15.64
CA ASP A 87 16.69 -10.64 16.09
C ASP A 87 16.58 -12.11 15.59
N MET A 88 15.71 -12.35 14.60
CA MET A 88 15.41 -13.65 13.99
C MET A 88 14.77 -14.67 14.94
N ARG A 89 14.38 -14.27 16.15
CA ARG A 89 13.68 -15.18 17.07
C ARG A 89 12.23 -15.34 16.68
N LYS A 90 11.71 -16.55 16.89
CA LYS A 90 10.28 -16.82 16.79
C LYS A 90 9.55 -16.13 17.94
N PHE A 91 8.54 -15.37 17.62
CA PHE A 91 7.61 -14.77 18.57
C PHE A 91 6.26 -15.45 18.41
N THR A 92 5.62 -15.74 19.55
CA THR A 92 4.30 -16.35 19.59
C THR A 92 3.50 -15.68 20.71
N ILE A 93 2.26 -15.33 20.43
CA ILE A 93 1.33 -14.74 21.38
C ILE A 93 -0.03 -15.41 21.27
N ASP A 94 -0.66 -15.69 22.41
CA ASP A 94 -2.03 -16.18 22.47
C ASP A 94 -2.98 -14.98 22.64
N ILE A 95 -3.84 -14.76 21.67
CA ILE A 95 -4.81 -13.68 21.63
C ILE A 95 -6.16 -14.25 22.06
N LYS A 96 -6.73 -13.69 23.15
CA LYS A 96 -8.09 -14.05 23.57
C LYS A 96 -9.11 -13.54 22.55
N ALA A 97 -10.09 -14.36 22.23
CA ALA A 97 -11.13 -14.07 21.27
C ALA A 97 -12.51 -13.99 21.95
N PRO A 98 -12.81 -12.88 22.66
CA PRO A 98 -14.12 -12.70 23.26
C PRO A 98 -15.20 -12.53 22.18
N GLU A 99 -16.38 -13.09 22.45
CA GLU A 99 -17.55 -12.90 21.59
C GLU A 99 -17.99 -11.43 21.61
N ALA A 100 -18.01 -10.79 20.45
CA ALA A 100 -18.53 -9.44 20.26
C ALA A 100 -19.86 -9.51 19.49
N LYS A 101 -20.97 -9.13 20.13
CA LYS A 101 -22.33 -9.30 19.56
C LYS A 101 -22.75 -8.19 18.60
N ASP A 102 -22.07 -7.05 18.59
CA ASP A 102 -22.54 -5.82 17.93
C ASP A 102 -21.69 -5.36 16.73
N LEU A 103 -20.70 -6.15 16.30
CA LEU A 103 -19.86 -5.78 15.16
C LEU A 103 -20.46 -6.31 13.85
N PRO A 104 -20.60 -5.50 12.79
CA PRO A 104 -21.11 -5.95 11.49
C PRO A 104 -20.02 -6.71 10.74
N SER A 105 -19.58 -7.84 11.29
CA SER A 105 -18.48 -8.70 10.82
C SER A 105 -18.65 -9.10 9.36
N ASP A 106 -19.87 -9.44 8.95
CA ASP A 106 -20.18 -9.82 7.57
C ASP A 106 -19.87 -8.70 6.56
N SER A 107 -20.18 -7.45 6.89
CA SER A 107 -19.90 -6.32 6.01
C SER A 107 -18.40 -6.04 5.89
N VAL A 108 -17.65 -6.21 6.99
CA VAL A 108 -16.20 -6.04 7.02
C VAL A 108 -15.52 -7.11 6.19
N VAL A 109 -15.90 -8.37 6.37
CA VAL A 109 -15.38 -9.50 5.57
C VAL A 109 -15.74 -9.32 4.10
N ALA A 110 -17.00 -9.00 3.79
CA ALA A 110 -17.44 -8.76 2.41
C ALA A 110 -16.65 -7.62 1.75
N ARG A 111 -16.43 -6.51 2.46
CA ARG A 111 -15.63 -5.39 1.95
C ARG A 111 -14.20 -5.83 1.62
N ARG A 112 -13.55 -6.56 2.52
CA ARG A 112 -12.18 -7.06 2.32
C ARG A 112 -12.10 -8.05 1.14
N GLN A 113 -13.09 -8.92 1.01
CA GLN A 113 -13.17 -9.90 -0.08
C GLN A 113 -13.37 -9.20 -1.42
N ILE A 114 -14.25 -8.19 -1.46
CA ILE A 114 -14.47 -7.32 -2.62
C ILE A 114 -13.16 -6.62 -3.00
N ASP A 115 -12.49 -5.95 -2.05
CA ASP A 115 -11.22 -5.25 -2.34
C ASP A 115 -10.16 -6.22 -2.91
N LEU A 116 -10.05 -7.42 -2.36
CA LEU A 116 -9.08 -8.40 -2.86
C LEU A 116 -9.42 -8.91 -4.27
N LEU A 117 -10.68 -9.27 -4.51
CA LEU A 117 -11.14 -9.72 -5.82
C LEU A 117 -11.06 -8.61 -6.87
N THR A 118 -11.34 -7.37 -6.47
CA THR A 118 -11.13 -6.17 -7.28
C THR A 118 -9.67 -6.06 -7.70
N ALA A 119 -8.71 -6.21 -6.76
CA ALA A 119 -7.29 -6.18 -7.06
C ALA A 119 -6.88 -7.30 -8.04
N SER A 120 -7.36 -8.53 -7.82
CA SER A 120 -7.10 -9.66 -8.70
C SER A 120 -7.71 -9.48 -10.10
N ALA A 121 -8.93 -8.96 -10.18
CA ALA A 121 -9.60 -8.64 -11.45
C ALA A 121 -8.81 -7.58 -12.23
N TRP A 122 -8.34 -6.54 -11.55
CA TRP A 122 -7.53 -5.49 -12.16
C TRP A 122 -6.17 -6.00 -12.66
N LEU A 123 -5.48 -6.84 -11.88
CA LEU A 123 -4.20 -7.43 -12.28
C LEU A 123 -4.33 -8.39 -13.46
N SER A 124 -5.36 -9.23 -13.46
CA SER A 124 -5.56 -10.28 -14.47
C SER A 124 -6.35 -9.83 -15.71
N GLY A 125 -7.07 -8.71 -15.63
CA GLY A 125 -8.03 -8.29 -16.65
C GLY A 125 -9.24 -9.23 -16.78
N SER A 126 -9.51 -10.09 -15.78
CA SER A 126 -10.56 -11.12 -15.86
C SER A 126 -11.96 -10.54 -15.70
N LYS A 127 -12.75 -10.59 -16.79
CA LYS A 127 -14.17 -10.18 -16.79
C LYS A 127 -15.05 -11.03 -15.87
N GLU A 128 -14.70 -12.30 -15.68
CA GLU A 128 -15.41 -13.19 -14.76
C GLU A 128 -15.25 -12.71 -13.31
N LEU A 129 -14.04 -12.26 -12.93
CA LEU A 129 -13.80 -11.67 -11.62
C LEU A 129 -14.52 -10.33 -11.46
N GLU A 130 -14.53 -9.47 -12.48
CA GLU A 130 -15.31 -8.21 -12.45
C GLU A 130 -16.81 -8.48 -12.17
N GLN A 131 -17.41 -9.43 -12.89
CA GLN A 131 -18.80 -9.83 -12.70
C GLN A 131 -19.05 -10.42 -11.31
N LYS A 132 -18.13 -11.25 -10.81
CA LYS A 132 -18.18 -11.80 -9.45
C LYS A 132 -18.16 -10.70 -8.40
N VAL A 133 -17.27 -9.71 -8.54
CA VAL A 133 -17.20 -8.56 -7.64
C VAL A 133 -18.48 -7.74 -7.68
N ALA A 134 -19.02 -7.45 -8.87
CA ALA A 134 -20.27 -6.70 -9.01
C ALA A 134 -21.44 -7.41 -8.31
N LYS A 135 -21.57 -8.73 -8.50
CA LYS A 135 -22.60 -9.55 -7.85
C LYS A 135 -22.45 -9.54 -6.32
N MET A 136 -21.23 -9.74 -5.82
CA MET A 136 -20.94 -9.75 -4.38
C MET A 136 -21.20 -8.39 -3.74
N SER A 137 -20.81 -7.31 -4.43
CA SER A 137 -21.05 -5.92 -4.01
C SER A 137 -22.54 -5.62 -3.83
N ILE A 138 -23.38 -6.00 -4.80
CA ILE A 138 -24.84 -5.82 -4.73
C ILE A 138 -25.43 -6.64 -3.58
N GLN A 139 -25.02 -7.91 -3.45
CA GLN A 139 -25.55 -8.81 -2.43
C GLN A 139 -25.20 -8.37 -1.01
N ALA A 140 -23.97 -7.88 -0.80
CA ALA A 140 -23.50 -7.43 0.51
C ALA A 140 -23.86 -5.97 0.81
N GLY A 141 -24.39 -5.22 -0.16
CA GLY A 141 -24.64 -3.78 -0.01
C GLY A 141 -23.36 -2.95 0.17
N VAL A 142 -22.22 -3.44 -0.31
CA VAL A 142 -20.90 -2.80 -0.17
C VAL A 142 -20.46 -2.26 -1.53
N PRO A 143 -20.24 -0.94 -1.69
CA PRO A 143 -19.81 -0.34 -2.95
C PRO A 143 -18.49 -0.92 -3.46
N SER A 144 -18.34 -1.10 -4.77
CA SER A 144 -17.09 -1.50 -5.41
C SER A 144 -16.85 -0.71 -6.69
N GLU A 145 -15.65 -0.84 -7.24
CA GLU A 145 -15.25 -0.16 -8.47
C GLU A 145 -16.10 -0.58 -9.68
N TYR A 146 -16.82 -1.71 -9.59
CA TYR A 146 -17.70 -2.24 -10.64
C TYR A 146 -19.19 -2.02 -10.35
N THR A 147 -19.55 -1.28 -9.31
CA THR A 147 -20.95 -0.94 -8.98
C THR A 147 -21.12 0.56 -8.75
N LEU A 148 -22.37 1.04 -8.83
CA LEU A 148 -22.73 2.44 -8.59
C LEU A 148 -23.83 2.52 -7.56
N MET A 149 -23.65 3.42 -6.59
CA MET A 149 -24.70 3.71 -5.62
C MET A 149 -25.60 4.82 -6.16
N VAL A 150 -26.90 4.58 -6.16
CA VAL A 150 -27.90 5.50 -6.70
C VAL A 150 -28.90 5.83 -5.62
N LEU A 151 -29.05 7.11 -5.32
CA LEU A 151 -30.11 7.60 -4.45
C LEU A 151 -31.34 7.84 -5.31
N HIS A 152 -32.36 7.00 -5.13
CA HIS A 152 -33.65 7.16 -5.79
C HIS A 152 -34.63 7.84 -4.83
N ARG A 153 -35.03 9.09 -5.12
CA ARG A 153 -36.04 9.81 -4.33
C ARG A 153 -37.40 9.77 -5.01
N THR A 154 -38.34 9.06 -4.41
CA THR A 154 -39.77 9.21 -4.66
C THR A 154 -40.30 10.34 -3.78
N LEU A 155 -40.65 11.48 -4.38
CA LEU A 155 -41.36 12.53 -3.67
C LEU A 155 -42.80 12.05 -3.46
N SER A 156 -43.09 11.45 -2.30
CA SER A 156 -44.46 11.40 -1.81
C SER A 156 -44.83 12.80 -1.32
N GLU A 157 -46.03 13.25 -1.66
CA GLU A 157 -46.57 14.57 -1.33
C GLU A 157 -46.77 14.76 0.18
N GLU A 158 -45.71 14.84 0.98
CA GLU A 158 -45.89 15.26 2.37
C GLU A 158 -44.65 15.96 2.97
N LYS A 159 -44.92 17.19 3.44
CA LYS A 159 -44.15 18.06 4.36
C LYS A 159 -43.16 19.05 3.72
N ALA A 160 -43.71 20.24 3.45
CA ALA A 160 -43.09 21.46 2.93
C ALA A 160 -42.00 22.12 3.81
N SER A 161 -41.58 21.51 4.92
CA SER A 161 -40.58 22.12 5.83
C SER A 161 -39.15 21.64 5.59
N GLU A 162 -38.92 20.44 5.05
CA GLU A 162 -37.57 19.96 4.68
C GLU A 162 -37.06 20.55 3.36
N THR A 163 -37.96 21.16 2.58
CA THR A 163 -37.67 21.61 1.22
C THR A 163 -36.71 22.81 1.18
N ILE A 164 -36.62 23.60 2.25
CA ILE A 164 -35.84 24.84 2.29
C ILE A 164 -34.36 24.56 2.59
N LEU A 165 -34.06 23.74 3.61
CA LEU A 165 -32.67 23.37 3.97
C LEU A 165 -31.96 22.57 2.87
N LEU A 166 -32.72 21.78 2.08
CA LEU A 166 -32.18 20.92 1.03
C LEU A 166 -31.93 21.65 -0.29
N GLN A 167 -32.62 22.76 -0.58
CA GLN A 167 -32.37 23.54 -1.79
C GLN A 167 -30.98 24.20 -1.78
N ASP A 168 -30.51 24.62 -0.60
CA ASP A 168 -29.19 25.25 -0.45
C ASP A 168 -28.04 24.25 -0.67
N VAL A 169 -28.23 22.98 -0.32
CA VAL A 169 -27.27 21.90 -0.59
C VAL A 169 -27.30 21.51 -2.08
N LEU A 170 -28.50 21.42 -2.68
CA LEU A 170 -28.69 21.09 -4.10
C LEU A 170 -28.11 22.12 -5.05
N ASN A 171 -28.18 23.42 -4.71
CA ASN A 171 -27.63 24.49 -5.54
C ASN A 171 -26.08 24.48 -5.59
N LYS A 172 -25.42 23.85 -4.61
CA LYS A 172 -23.95 23.72 -4.57
C LYS A 172 -23.40 22.58 -5.43
N ILE A 173 -24.23 21.65 -5.91
CA ILE A 173 -23.80 20.39 -6.56
C ILE A 173 -24.09 20.37 -8.08
N THR A 174 -24.09 21.54 -8.74
CA THR A 174 -24.18 21.72 -10.22
C THR A 174 -25.62 21.77 -10.78
N PRO A 175 -25.92 22.66 -11.77
CA PRO A 175 -27.27 22.87 -12.26
C PRO A 175 -27.62 21.89 -13.38
N LEU A 176 -28.27 20.76 -13.05
CA LEU A 176 -28.87 19.90 -14.07
C LEU A 176 -30.40 20.03 -14.08
N LYS A 177 -30.90 20.34 -15.27
CA LYS A 177 -32.28 20.68 -15.62
C LYS A 177 -33.31 19.76 -14.97
N LYS A 178 -34.22 20.38 -14.20
CA LYS A 178 -35.48 19.79 -13.75
C LYS A 178 -36.31 19.33 -14.96
N LYS A 179 -36.48 18.01 -15.13
CA LYS A 179 -37.70 17.46 -15.73
C LYS A 179 -37.97 16.06 -15.19
N ASN A 180 -39.20 15.88 -14.70
CA ASN A 180 -39.86 14.71 -14.10
C ASN A 180 -39.67 14.55 -12.57
N MET A 181 -40.79 14.32 -11.86
CA MET A 181 -40.92 14.18 -10.40
C MET A 181 -40.34 12.86 -9.85
N GLN A 182 -39.18 12.46 -10.35
CA GLN A 182 -38.35 11.37 -9.85
C GLN A 182 -36.92 11.87 -9.96
N THR A 183 -36.33 12.23 -8.82
CA THR A 183 -34.93 12.66 -8.80
C THR A 183 -34.08 11.46 -8.43
N THR A 184 -33.52 10.83 -9.46
CA THR A 184 -32.46 9.83 -9.30
C THR A 184 -31.13 10.59 -9.23
N ILE A 185 -30.52 10.64 -8.05
CA ILE A 185 -29.21 11.25 -7.83
C ILE A 185 -28.18 10.11 -7.87
N MET A 186 -27.29 10.15 -8.86
CA MET A 186 -26.11 9.28 -8.85
C MET A 186 -25.17 9.76 -7.76
N LEU A 187 -24.92 8.92 -6.75
CA LEU A 187 -23.96 9.24 -5.68
C LEU A 187 -22.50 8.99 -6.12
N GLY A 188 -22.31 8.50 -7.35
CA GLY A 188 -21.02 8.18 -7.93
C GLY A 188 -20.47 6.84 -7.46
N ASN A 189 -19.27 6.51 -7.94
CA ASN A 189 -18.49 5.39 -7.43
C ASN A 189 -17.79 5.88 -6.15
N LEU A 190 -18.11 5.29 -5.00
CA LEU A 190 -17.46 5.61 -3.73
C LEU A 190 -16.08 4.93 -3.59
N GLY A 191 -15.69 4.10 -4.56
CA GLY A 191 -14.34 3.55 -4.66
C GLY A 191 -13.33 4.59 -5.11
N VAL A 192 -12.08 4.45 -4.66
CA VAL A 192 -10.95 5.33 -5.05
C VAL A 192 -10.59 5.18 -6.53
N GLY A 193 -11.17 4.19 -7.22
CA GLY A 193 -10.92 3.88 -8.63
C GLY A 193 -9.66 3.05 -8.82
N PHE A 194 -9.48 2.55 -10.04
CA PHE A 194 -8.25 1.86 -10.43
C PHE A 194 -7.19 2.86 -10.86
N GLY A 195 -5.93 2.61 -10.49
CA GLY A 195 -4.82 3.21 -11.21
C GLY A 195 -4.83 2.75 -12.67
N ASN A 196 -4.12 3.46 -13.53
CA ASN A 196 -3.87 2.99 -14.89
C ASN A 196 -2.48 2.33 -14.90
N TRP A 197 -2.44 0.99 -14.91
CA TRP A 197 -1.17 0.26 -14.86
C TRP A 197 -0.29 0.53 -16.09
N ARG A 198 -0.90 0.80 -17.27
CA ARG A 198 -0.15 1.20 -18.47
C ARG A 198 0.49 2.56 -18.26
N ALA A 199 -0.28 3.53 -17.76
CA ALA A 199 0.27 4.84 -17.41
C ALA A 199 1.36 4.73 -16.33
N THR A 200 1.22 3.82 -15.36
CA THR A 200 2.27 3.55 -14.37
C THR A 200 3.52 2.95 -15.00
N ALA A 201 3.40 2.06 -15.97
CA ALA A 201 4.53 1.49 -16.70
C ALA A 201 5.21 2.49 -17.65
N GLU A 202 4.44 3.44 -18.17
CA GLU A 202 4.90 4.54 -19.03
C GLU A 202 5.48 5.73 -18.23
N ASN A 203 5.36 5.72 -16.90
CA ASN A 203 5.92 6.78 -16.06
C ASN A 203 7.45 6.78 -16.17
N ILE A 204 7.96 7.88 -16.68
CA ILE A 204 9.38 8.20 -16.74
C ILE A 204 9.85 8.51 -15.30
N PRO A 205 10.85 7.81 -14.74
CA PRO A 205 11.35 8.10 -13.41
C PRO A 205 11.82 9.55 -13.32
N PRO A 206 11.48 10.30 -12.26
CA PRO A 206 12.05 11.63 -12.06
C PRO A 206 13.58 11.53 -12.00
N GLY A 207 14.27 12.30 -12.85
CA GLY A 207 15.73 12.24 -13.02
C GLY A 207 16.23 11.33 -14.15
N SER A 208 15.34 10.75 -14.96
CA SER A 208 15.71 10.01 -16.19
C SER A 208 15.77 10.87 -17.45
N GLU A 209 15.91 12.21 -17.29
CA GLU A 209 16.46 13.01 -18.37
C GLU A 209 17.80 12.38 -18.77
N GLU A 210 17.96 12.05 -20.06
CA GLU A 210 19.18 11.49 -20.63
C GLU A 210 20.35 12.44 -20.39
N THR A 211 20.93 12.37 -19.20
CA THR A 211 22.22 12.94 -18.94
C THR A 211 23.17 12.04 -19.68
N LYS A 212 23.72 12.52 -20.80
CA LYS A 212 24.75 11.80 -21.57
C LYS A 212 25.73 11.17 -20.58
N PRO A 213 25.94 9.84 -20.60
CA PRO A 213 26.83 9.22 -19.66
C PRO A 213 28.22 9.80 -19.88
N THR A 214 28.76 10.50 -18.89
CA THR A 214 30.19 10.80 -18.82
C THR A 214 30.88 9.46 -18.56
N GLU A 215 31.18 8.73 -19.64
CA GLU A 215 31.76 7.37 -19.65
C GLU A 215 33.05 7.24 -18.81
N MET A 216 33.71 8.36 -18.50
CA MET A 216 34.91 8.38 -17.64
C MET A 216 34.63 8.08 -16.16
N LEU A 217 33.51 8.55 -15.58
CA LEU A 217 33.25 8.40 -14.14
C LEU A 217 32.84 6.96 -13.78
N PHE A 218 32.02 6.33 -14.62
CA PHE A 218 31.57 4.94 -14.40
C PHE A 218 32.73 3.94 -14.48
N ASN A 219 33.71 4.17 -15.36
CA ASN A 219 34.86 3.28 -15.54
C ASN A 219 35.91 3.42 -14.43
N ALA A 220 36.05 4.59 -13.80
CA ALA A 220 36.98 4.78 -12.69
C ALA A 220 36.45 4.16 -11.39
N ALA A 221 35.15 4.35 -11.09
CA ALA A 221 34.51 3.79 -9.90
C ALA A 221 34.26 2.28 -10.03
N SER A 222 33.89 1.78 -11.21
CA SER A 222 33.64 0.34 -11.40
C SER A 222 34.92 -0.48 -11.28
N ASN A 223 36.09 0.02 -11.72
CA ASN A 223 37.35 -0.75 -11.66
C ASN A 223 37.94 -0.91 -10.26
N CYS A 224 37.62 -0.01 -9.32
CA CYS A 224 38.07 -0.12 -7.93
C CYS A 224 37.21 -1.13 -7.14
N CYS A 225 35.89 -1.10 -7.33
CA CYS A 225 34.95 -1.96 -6.60
C CYS A 225 34.73 -3.33 -7.26
N SER A 226 34.76 -3.44 -8.60
CA SER A 226 34.54 -4.72 -9.30
C SER A 226 35.61 -5.76 -9.00
N ARG A 227 36.89 -5.35 -8.89
CA ARG A 227 38.00 -6.27 -8.57
C ARG A 227 37.91 -6.84 -7.15
N VAL A 228 37.19 -6.18 -6.24
CA VAL A 228 36.98 -6.65 -4.85
C VAL A 228 35.73 -7.51 -4.77
N VAL A 229 34.67 -7.19 -5.53
CA VAL A 229 33.40 -7.93 -5.55
C VAL A 229 33.52 -9.26 -6.30
N ASP A 230 34.34 -9.35 -7.35
CA ASP A 230 34.55 -10.62 -8.09
C ASP A 230 35.34 -11.68 -7.29
N ARG A 231 35.98 -11.29 -6.17
CA ARG A 231 36.73 -12.21 -5.29
C ARG A 231 36.16 -12.35 -3.89
N CYS A 232 35.15 -11.57 -3.51
CA CYS A 232 34.63 -11.54 -2.15
C CYS A 232 33.11 -11.65 -2.18
N CYS A 233 32.57 -12.73 -1.63
CA CYS A 233 31.13 -12.90 -1.47
C CYS A 233 30.55 -11.75 -0.62
N CYS A 234 29.34 -11.25 -0.91
CA CYS A 234 28.76 -10.10 -0.20
C CYS A 234 28.73 -10.29 1.33
N MET A 235 28.53 -11.53 1.80
CA MET A 235 28.62 -11.87 3.23
C MET A 235 30.05 -11.79 3.79
N CYS A 236 31.05 -12.17 3.01
CA CYS A 236 32.47 -12.11 3.37
C CYS A 236 32.94 -10.65 3.55
N PHE A 237 32.43 -9.76 2.69
CA PHE A 237 32.71 -8.32 2.76
C PHE A 237 32.07 -7.69 4.00
N ILE A 238 30.79 -7.96 4.25
CA ILE A 238 30.08 -7.48 5.45
C ILE A 238 30.76 -7.97 6.73
N GLN A 239 31.19 -9.24 6.76
CA GLN A 239 31.88 -9.83 7.90
C GLN A 239 33.29 -9.28 8.11
N THR A 240 33.99 -8.90 7.04
CA THR A 240 35.29 -8.20 7.15
C THR A 240 35.11 -6.78 7.67
N CYS A 241 34.08 -6.07 7.18
CA CYS A 241 33.72 -4.73 7.66
C CYS A 241 33.25 -4.74 9.13
N SER A 242 32.61 -5.82 9.61
CA SER A 242 32.22 -5.93 11.03
C SER A 242 33.40 -6.19 11.98
N HIS A 243 34.55 -6.60 11.45
CA HIS A 243 35.81 -6.73 12.20
C HIS A 243 36.70 -5.48 12.11
N MET A 244 36.31 -4.44 11.36
CA MET A 244 37.08 -3.21 11.28
C MET A 244 37.01 -2.43 12.60
N ASN A 245 38.18 -2.07 13.13
CA ASN A 245 38.28 -1.18 14.29
C ASN A 245 37.70 0.21 13.95
N ASN A 246 36.97 0.80 14.90
CA ASN A 246 36.32 2.11 14.79
C ASN A 246 37.26 3.21 14.26
N GLN A 247 38.55 3.20 14.63
CA GLN A 247 39.51 4.18 14.13
C GLN A 247 39.79 4.03 12.61
N CYS A 248 39.80 2.80 12.11
CA CYS A 248 39.98 2.51 10.70
C CYS A 248 38.73 2.88 9.89
N ALA A 249 37.53 2.62 10.44
CA ALA A 249 36.27 3.04 9.84
C ALA A 249 36.17 4.58 9.72
N ILE A 250 36.61 5.32 10.74
CA ILE A 250 36.63 6.78 10.71
C ILE A 250 37.60 7.28 9.64
N LEU A 251 38.84 6.78 9.58
CA LEU A 251 39.81 7.20 8.56
C LEU A 251 39.33 6.88 7.14
N LEU A 252 38.70 5.73 6.93
CA LEU A 252 38.15 5.36 5.63
C LEU A 252 36.98 6.28 5.23
N SER A 253 36.09 6.59 6.16
CA SER A 253 34.97 7.51 5.91
C SER A 253 35.45 8.93 5.59
N GLN A 254 36.49 9.40 6.28
CA GLN A 254 37.11 10.71 6.02
C GLN A 254 37.81 10.75 4.67
N LEU A 255 38.49 9.66 4.28
CA LEU A 255 39.10 9.53 2.96
C LEU A 255 38.04 9.56 1.85
N CYS A 256 36.96 8.80 2.01
CA CYS A 256 35.84 8.81 1.06
C CYS A 256 35.17 10.18 0.96
N ALA A 257 34.96 10.86 2.10
CA ALA A 257 34.40 12.21 2.12
C ALA A 257 35.34 13.22 1.43
N ALA A 258 36.65 13.13 1.68
CA ALA A 258 37.63 14.00 1.02
C ALA A 258 37.66 13.77 -0.50
N LEU A 259 37.60 12.51 -0.95
CA LEU A 259 37.54 12.16 -2.37
C LEU A 259 36.27 12.68 -3.04
N ALA A 260 35.11 12.57 -2.37
CA ALA A 260 33.87 13.15 -2.86
C ALA A 260 33.94 14.68 -2.96
N CYS A 261 34.57 15.36 -1.98
CA CYS A 261 34.80 16.79 -2.06
C CYS A 261 35.73 17.20 -3.20
N PHE A 262 36.76 16.41 -3.53
CA PHE A 262 37.63 16.65 -4.69
C PHE A 262 36.86 16.51 -6.02
N GLU A 263 35.91 15.58 -6.12
CA GLU A 263 35.04 15.48 -7.30
C GLU A 263 34.05 16.64 -7.42
N CYS A 264 33.50 17.13 -6.30
CA CYS A 264 32.68 18.35 -6.31
C CYS A 264 33.49 19.56 -6.80
N ILE A 265 34.77 19.68 -6.43
CA ILE A 265 35.65 20.74 -6.91
C ILE A 265 35.89 20.62 -8.42
N ASN A 266 36.14 19.42 -8.95
CA ASN A 266 36.27 19.19 -10.39
C ASN A 266 34.97 19.56 -11.15
N CYS A 267 33.80 19.22 -10.61
CA CYS A 267 32.52 19.58 -11.19
C CYS A 267 32.31 21.12 -11.21
N CYS A 268 32.79 21.82 -10.18
CA CYS A 268 32.79 23.29 -10.17
C CYS A 268 33.75 23.90 -11.21
N PHE A 269 34.89 23.26 -11.49
CA PHE A 269 35.81 23.70 -12.55
C PHE A 269 35.23 23.49 -13.95
N GLU A 270 34.60 22.35 -14.23
CA GLU A 270 33.95 22.08 -15.53
C GLU A 270 32.78 23.03 -15.83
N LEU A 271 32.03 23.44 -14.80
CA LEU A 271 30.92 24.40 -14.95
C LEU A 271 31.38 25.86 -15.06
N CYS A 272 32.60 26.19 -14.60
CA CYS A 272 33.14 27.55 -14.65
C CYS A 272 34.02 27.85 -15.89
N GLU A 273 34.32 26.87 -16.74
CA GLU A 273 35.00 27.10 -18.03
C GLU A 273 34.04 27.52 -19.18
N CYS A 274 32.74 27.67 -18.90
CA CYS A 274 31.78 28.30 -19.82
C CYS A 274 31.60 29.81 -19.50
N GLY A 275 32.70 30.56 -19.44
CA GLY A 275 32.74 32.02 -19.33
C GLY A 275 33.47 32.65 -20.51
#